data_AF-A0A2H4T0R5-F1
#
_entry.id   AF-A0A2H4T0R5-F1
#
_cell.length_a   1.000
_cell.length_b   1.000
_cell.length_c   1.000
_cell.angle_alpha   90.00
_cell.angle_beta   90.00
_cell.angle_gamma   90.00
#
_symmetry.space_group_name_H-M   'P 1'
#
loop_
_entity.id
_entity.type
_entity.pdbx_description
1 polymer ?
#
loop_
_entity_poly.entity_id
_entity_poly.type
_entity_poly.pdbx_seq_one_letter_code
_entity_poly.pdbx_strand_id
1 'polypeptide(L)'
;MTETTPNHTLTVEGWAALDPSGKITPFTFKRRENGIDDVTIKILYCGMCHTDIHYIKNEWGNTIYPLVPGHEITGVITEVGSSVRDLKVGDKVGVGCLAASCLTCDFCKDSEENYCEKMQLTYNGTFWDGSITYGGYSKLLVANKRFVVRVPEGLPLDAAAPLLCAGITVFSPMKKHNMHRAGKKLGVVGLGGLGHVAVKFGKALGLHVTVISTSRSKEEEATNRLGADQFLLSSDPSQMKSCARTLDYILDTVSVSHSLGPILDLLKVRGTLVLLGAPDDPMELPSLPLLFGNGHSLNKIQEQDELMEHSH
;
A
#
# COMPACT_ATOMS: atom_id res chain seq x y z
N MET A 1 9.82 -1.99 -24.46
CA MET A 1 10.95 -1.10 -24.10
C MET A 1 11.14 -0.18 -25.28
N THR A 2 10.81 1.11 -25.16
CA THR A 2 11.03 2.07 -26.25
C THR A 2 12.54 2.34 -26.38
N GLU A 3 13.07 2.13 -27.58
CA GLU A 3 14.51 2.05 -27.95
C GLU A 3 15.31 3.36 -27.88
N THR A 4 14.83 4.37 -27.16
CA THR A 4 15.61 5.60 -26.94
C THR A 4 15.81 5.79 -25.46
N THR A 5 17.04 5.56 -24.99
CA THR A 5 17.48 6.05 -23.68
C THR A 5 17.19 7.54 -23.61
N PRO A 6 16.28 7.99 -22.74
CA PRO A 6 15.81 9.35 -22.83
C PRO A 6 16.86 10.29 -22.22
N ASN A 7 17.23 11.33 -22.96
CA ASN A 7 18.23 12.29 -22.52
C ASN A 7 17.74 13.00 -21.24
N HIS A 8 18.57 12.99 -20.19
CA HIS A 8 18.28 13.62 -18.91
C HIS A 8 18.70 15.09 -18.91
N THR A 9 17.89 15.94 -19.56
CA THR A 9 18.22 17.37 -19.77
C THR A 9 17.38 18.30 -18.90
N LEU A 10 16.18 17.88 -18.47
CA LEU A 10 15.24 18.72 -17.73
C LEU A 10 15.75 18.98 -16.32
N THR A 11 16.13 20.22 -16.02
CA THR A 11 16.50 20.64 -14.66
C THR A 11 15.26 20.69 -13.77
N VAL A 12 15.29 19.97 -12.65
CA VAL A 12 14.20 19.95 -11.68
C VAL A 12 14.75 20.27 -10.29
N GLU A 13 14.04 21.13 -9.58
CA GLU A 13 14.28 21.42 -8.17
C GLU A 13 13.39 20.52 -7.31
N GLY A 14 13.95 20.01 -6.22
CA GLY A 14 13.26 19.23 -5.23
C GLY A 14 14.01 19.22 -3.90
N TRP A 15 13.71 18.22 -3.09
CA TRP A 15 14.28 18.04 -1.77
C TRP A 15 14.80 16.62 -1.63
N ALA A 16 16.04 16.46 -1.15
CA ALA A 16 16.70 15.16 -1.06
C ALA A 16 17.29 14.91 0.32
N ALA A 17 17.36 13.64 0.71
CA ALA A 17 18.31 13.16 1.70
C ALA A 17 19.63 12.84 0.98
N LEU A 18 20.76 13.18 1.61
CA LEU A 18 22.10 12.94 1.05
C LEU A 18 22.85 11.83 1.77
N ASP A 19 22.38 11.43 2.95
CA ASP A 19 22.98 10.43 3.82
C ASP A 19 21.93 9.84 4.79
N PRO A 20 22.26 8.77 5.54
CA PRO A 20 21.35 8.10 6.47
C PRO A 20 20.87 8.92 7.69
N SER A 21 21.30 10.18 7.86
CA SER A 21 20.70 11.04 8.89
C SER A 21 19.23 11.34 8.62
N GLY A 22 18.78 11.17 7.37
CA GLY A 22 17.42 11.52 6.94
C GLY A 22 17.16 13.02 6.87
N LYS A 23 18.20 13.86 6.99
CA LYS A 23 18.04 15.30 6.84
C LYS A 23 17.75 15.65 5.37
N ILE A 24 16.59 16.28 5.16
CA ILE A 24 16.13 16.70 3.83
C ILE A 24 16.61 18.13 3.54
N THR A 25 17.26 18.32 2.38
CA THR A 25 17.80 19.61 1.92
C THR A 25 17.40 19.91 0.47
N PRO A 26 17.38 21.19 0.03
CA PRO A 26 17.11 21.52 -1.36
C PRO A 26 18.14 20.87 -2.29
N PHE A 27 17.66 20.30 -3.39
CA PHE A 27 18.48 19.54 -4.33
C PHE A 27 18.01 19.80 -5.77
N THR A 28 18.95 19.98 -6.68
CA THR A 28 18.68 20.15 -8.12
C THR A 28 19.24 18.97 -8.88
N PHE A 29 18.43 18.38 -9.75
CA PHE A 29 18.78 17.19 -10.51
C PHE A 29 18.22 17.26 -11.92
N LYS A 30 18.53 16.22 -12.71
CA LYS A 30 18.05 16.09 -14.08
C LYS A 30 16.99 14.99 -14.17
N ARG A 31 15.92 15.27 -14.89
CA ARG A 31 14.96 14.26 -15.37
C ARG A 31 15.09 14.08 -16.86
N ARG A 32 14.70 12.91 -17.32
CA ARG A 32 14.52 12.60 -18.73
C ARG A 32 13.49 13.52 -19.39
N GLU A 33 13.69 13.78 -20.68
CA GLU A 33 12.69 14.44 -21.52
C GLU A 33 11.42 13.59 -21.65
N ASN A 34 10.32 14.26 -22.00
CA ASN A 34 9.04 13.61 -22.23
C ASN A 34 9.09 12.78 -23.52
N GLY A 35 9.11 11.46 -23.38
CA GLY A 35 9.11 10.53 -24.51
C GLY A 35 7.73 10.29 -25.09
N ILE A 36 7.68 9.47 -26.14
CA ILE A 36 6.46 9.21 -26.92
C ILE A 36 5.31 8.60 -26.10
N ASP A 37 5.63 7.82 -25.06
CA ASP A 37 4.66 7.15 -24.18
C ASP A 37 4.54 7.81 -22.81
N ASP A 38 5.14 8.98 -22.64
CA ASP A 38 5.24 9.64 -21.35
C ASP A 38 4.29 10.82 -21.24
N VAL A 39 4.10 11.25 -20.00
CA VAL A 39 3.47 12.51 -19.67
C VAL A 39 4.34 13.28 -18.70
N THR A 40 4.45 14.58 -18.91
CA THR A 40 5.04 15.51 -17.95
C THR A 40 3.95 16.02 -17.03
N ILE A 41 4.18 15.92 -15.73
CA ILE A 41 3.25 16.28 -14.67
C ILE A 41 3.87 17.39 -13.84
N LYS A 42 3.16 18.52 -13.74
CA LYS A 42 3.43 19.51 -12.70
C LYS A 42 2.88 18.97 -11.39
N ILE A 43 3.77 18.68 -10.46
CA ILE A 43 3.40 18.16 -9.14
C ILE A 43 2.73 19.29 -8.36
N LEU A 44 1.57 19.02 -7.78
CA LEU A 44 0.85 19.96 -6.91
C LEU A 44 0.87 19.48 -5.46
N TYR A 45 0.71 18.18 -5.24
CA TYR A 45 0.80 17.56 -3.93
C TYR A 45 1.62 16.28 -4.01
N CYS A 46 2.35 16.00 -2.94
CA CYS A 46 2.93 14.69 -2.68
C CYS A 46 2.64 14.35 -1.23
N GLY A 47 1.99 13.22 -0.98
CA GLY A 47 1.80 12.71 0.37
C GLY A 47 3.12 12.22 0.98
N MET A 48 3.11 12.07 2.31
CA MET A 48 4.23 11.54 3.08
C MET A 48 3.82 10.22 3.72
N CYS A 49 4.60 9.17 3.48
CA CYS A 49 4.38 7.84 4.02
C CYS A 49 5.57 7.40 4.89
N HIS A 50 5.37 6.40 5.76
CA HIS A 50 6.47 5.82 6.54
C HIS A 50 7.56 5.21 5.66
N THR A 51 7.21 4.73 4.47
CA THR A 51 8.17 4.27 3.46
C THR A 51 9.18 5.36 3.08
N ASP A 52 8.77 6.64 3.03
CA ASP A 52 9.71 7.74 2.79
C ASP A 52 10.71 7.87 3.95
N ILE A 53 10.26 7.63 5.19
CA ILE A 53 11.11 7.68 6.40
C ILE A 53 12.11 6.52 6.41
N HIS A 54 11.65 5.29 6.12
CA HIS A 54 12.50 4.10 6.07
C HIS A 54 13.65 4.26 5.06
N TYR A 55 13.36 4.82 3.88
CA TYR A 55 14.39 5.08 2.88
C TYR A 55 15.32 6.23 3.27
N ILE A 56 14.83 7.40 3.71
CA ILE A 56 15.73 8.53 4.03
C ILE A 56 16.69 8.22 5.18
N LYS A 57 16.35 7.26 6.04
CA LYS A 57 17.19 6.79 7.15
C LYS A 57 17.95 5.50 6.84
N ASN A 58 17.74 4.92 5.66
CA ASN A 58 18.31 3.63 5.26
C ASN A 58 18.02 2.49 6.24
N GLU A 59 16.82 2.46 6.84
CA GLU A 59 16.43 1.43 7.83
C GLU A 59 16.40 0.02 7.22
N TRP A 60 16.15 -0.10 5.91
CA TRP A 60 16.22 -1.37 5.16
C TRP A 60 17.58 -1.65 4.49
N GLY A 61 18.57 -0.79 4.67
CA GLY A 61 19.94 -1.01 4.19
C GLY A 61 20.16 -0.93 2.67
N ASN A 62 19.16 -0.54 1.88
CA ASN A 62 19.19 -0.53 0.42
C ASN A 62 18.91 0.85 -0.22
N THR A 63 19.17 1.94 0.50
CA THR A 63 18.95 3.30 -0.01
C THR A 63 20.09 3.76 -0.91
N ILE A 64 19.72 4.37 -2.04
CA ILE A 64 20.61 5.00 -3.00
C ILE A 64 20.57 6.51 -2.79
N TYR A 65 21.67 7.09 -2.29
CA TYR A 65 21.82 8.54 -2.13
C TYR A 65 22.50 9.18 -3.35
N PRO A 66 22.16 10.44 -3.72
CA PRO A 66 21.11 11.27 -3.14
C PRO A 66 19.72 10.69 -3.42
N LEU A 67 18.80 10.85 -2.46
CA LEU A 67 17.46 10.28 -2.51
C LEU A 67 16.42 11.41 -2.49
N VAL A 68 15.58 11.51 -3.52
CA VAL A 68 14.40 12.40 -3.53
C VAL A 68 13.17 11.55 -3.25
N PRO A 69 12.54 11.62 -2.05
CA PRO A 69 11.40 10.77 -1.70
C PRO A 69 10.09 11.20 -2.37
N GLY A 70 9.01 10.49 -2.02
CA GLY A 70 7.64 10.81 -2.42
C GLY A 70 7.13 9.89 -3.54
N HIS A 71 6.06 9.16 -3.22
CA HIS A 71 5.40 8.21 -4.13
C HIS A 71 3.86 8.27 -4.05
N GLU A 72 3.35 9.34 -3.47
CA GLU A 72 1.92 9.64 -3.34
C GLU A 72 1.63 10.93 -4.12
N ILE A 73 1.88 10.90 -5.43
CA ILE A 73 2.05 12.12 -6.23
C ILE A 73 0.74 12.46 -6.93
N THR A 74 0.27 13.71 -6.79
CA THR A 74 -0.84 14.22 -7.61
C THR A 74 -0.50 15.57 -8.24
N GLY A 75 -1.02 15.77 -9.45
CA GLY A 75 -0.69 16.94 -10.24
C GLY A 75 -1.54 17.09 -11.48
N VAL A 76 -1.06 17.94 -12.38
CA VAL A 76 -1.71 18.24 -13.65
C VAL A 76 -0.73 17.98 -14.78
N ILE A 77 -1.21 17.31 -15.83
CA ILE A 77 -0.40 17.06 -17.03
C ILE A 77 -0.12 18.38 -17.74
N THR A 78 1.16 18.63 -18.03
CA THR A 78 1.63 19.79 -18.82
C THR A 78 2.12 19.41 -20.21
N GLU A 79 2.44 18.14 -20.44
CA GLU A 79 2.88 17.63 -21.74
C GLU A 79 2.48 16.16 -21.91
N VAL A 80 2.17 15.74 -23.13
CA VAL A 80 1.84 14.35 -23.47
C VAL A 80 2.65 13.89 -24.66
N GLY A 81 3.18 12.68 -24.59
CA GLY A 81 3.88 12.02 -25.68
C GLY A 81 2.96 11.70 -26.86
N SER A 82 3.55 11.59 -28.04
CA SER A 82 2.82 11.39 -29.31
C SER A 82 2.08 10.05 -29.43
N SER A 83 2.33 9.07 -28.56
CA SER A 83 1.64 7.77 -28.47
C SER A 83 0.62 7.72 -27.30
N VAL A 84 0.49 8.79 -26.53
CA VAL A 84 -0.52 8.90 -25.47
C VAL A 84 -1.86 9.27 -26.12
N ARG A 85 -2.92 8.51 -25.80
CA ARG A 85 -4.28 8.71 -26.37
C ARG A 85 -5.31 9.00 -25.28
N ASP A 86 -5.17 8.34 -24.14
CA ASP A 86 -6.13 8.39 -23.03
C ASP A 86 -5.77 9.41 -21.95
N LEU A 87 -4.86 10.34 -22.22
CA LEU A 87 -4.51 11.44 -21.32
C LEU A 87 -4.23 12.68 -22.15
N LYS A 88 -4.57 13.86 -21.62
CA LYS A 88 -4.30 15.15 -22.26
C LYS A 88 -3.77 16.17 -21.26
N VAL A 89 -3.14 17.22 -21.79
CA VAL A 89 -2.75 18.40 -21.02
C VAL A 89 -3.97 18.97 -20.27
N GLY A 90 -3.77 19.29 -19.00
CA GLY A 90 -4.83 19.76 -18.10
C GLY A 90 -5.54 18.65 -17.31
N ASP A 91 -5.37 17.37 -17.66
CA ASP A 91 -5.94 16.28 -16.86
C ASP A 91 -5.29 16.23 -15.46
N LYS A 92 -6.13 16.00 -14.45
CA LYS A 92 -5.70 15.73 -13.06
C LYS A 92 -5.30 14.26 -12.94
N VAL A 93 -4.07 14.02 -12.50
CA VAL A 93 -3.50 12.67 -12.45
C VAL A 93 -2.72 12.40 -11.18
N GLY A 94 -2.49 11.12 -10.92
CA GLY A 94 -1.64 10.64 -9.85
C GLY A 94 -0.63 9.60 -10.31
N VAL A 95 0.46 9.46 -9.56
CA VAL A 95 1.49 8.43 -9.73
C VAL A 95 1.79 7.82 -8.37
N GLY A 96 1.69 6.49 -8.30
CA GLY A 96 1.90 5.71 -7.07
C GLY A 96 3.35 5.24 -6.90
N CYS A 97 3.52 4.05 -6.30
CA CYS A 97 4.84 3.50 -5.92
C CYS A 97 5.69 2.97 -7.07
N LEU A 98 5.11 2.70 -8.24
CA LEU A 98 5.82 2.11 -9.39
C LEU A 98 6.05 3.14 -10.49
N ALA A 99 7.27 3.21 -11.00
CA ALA A 99 7.65 4.01 -12.16
C ALA A 99 7.83 3.20 -13.44
N ALA A 100 8.23 1.92 -13.33
CA ALA A 100 8.42 1.05 -14.49
C ALA A 100 8.27 -0.43 -14.14
N SER A 101 8.13 -1.26 -15.17
CA SER A 101 8.22 -2.73 -15.13
C SER A 101 8.68 -3.25 -16.50
N CYS A 102 8.87 -4.56 -16.66
CA CYS A 102 9.32 -5.12 -17.96
C CYS A 102 8.22 -5.10 -19.04
N LEU A 103 6.95 -5.00 -18.64
CA LEU A 103 5.76 -5.03 -19.50
C LEU A 103 5.56 -6.32 -20.31
N THR A 104 6.36 -7.36 -20.10
CA THR A 104 6.36 -8.58 -20.93
C THR A 104 6.27 -9.89 -20.15
N CYS A 105 6.53 -9.89 -18.84
CA CYS A 105 6.30 -11.09 -18.02
C CYS A 105 4.81 -11.31 -17.77
N ASP A 106 4.45 -12.50 -17.28
CA ASP A 106 3.05 -12.88 -17.10
C ASP A 106 2.34 -11.97 -16.09
N PHE A 107 3.00 -11.60 -14.99
CA PHE A 107 2.48 -10.58 -14.07
C PHE A 107 2.16 -9.25 -14.77
N CYS A 108 3.03 -8.76 -15.66
CA CYS A 108 2.76 -7.51 -16.37
C CYS A 108 1.61 -7.65 -17.38
N LYS A 109 1.48 -8.81 -18.05
CA LYS A 109 0.36 -9.07 -18.96
C LYS A 109 -0.97 -9.14 -18.21
N ASP A 110 -0.94 -9.66 -16.98
CA ASP A 110 -2.09 -9.81 -16.11
C ASP A 110 -2.39 -8.55 -15.27
N SER A 111 -1.70 -7.43 -15.55
CA SER A 111 -1.86 -6.15 -14.84
C SER A 111 -1.53 -6.22 -13.34
N GLU A 112 -0.53 -7.03 -13.01
CA GLU A 112 0.08 -7.17 -11.70
C GLU A 112 1.56 -6.73 -11.72
N GLU A 113 1.84 -5.57 -12.31
CA GLU A 113 3.21 -5.04 -12.45
C GLU A 113 3.97 -4.92 -11.12
N ASN A 114 3.24 -4.84 -9.99
CA ASN A 114 3.79 -4.86 -8.64
C ASN A 114 4.48 -6.18 -8.25
N TYR A 115 4.25 -7.27 -9.00
CA TYR A 115 4.96 -8.55 -8.83
C TYR A 115 6.03 -8.77 -9.90
N CYS A 116 6.28 -7.80 -10.77
CA CYS A 116 7.35 -7.90 -11.76
C CYS A 116 8.72 -7.85 -11.09
N GLU A 117 9.58 -8.83 -11.34
CA GLU A 117 10.96 -8.86 -10.84
C GLU A 117 11.82 -7.69 -11.33
N LYS A 118 11.43 -7.08 -12.46
CA LYS A 118 12.10 -5.91 -13.06
C LYS A 118 11.33 -4.61 -12.82
N MET A 119 10.40 -4.58 -11.87
CA MET A 119 9.74 -3.35 -11.47
C MET A 119 10.75 -2.32 -10.99
N GLN A 120 10.44 -1.05 -11.18
CA GLN A 120 11.21 0.06 -10.61
C GLN A 120 10.27 0.93 -9.79
N LEU A 121 10.73 1.30 -8.61
CA LEU A 121 10.02 2.19 -7.71
C LEU A 121 10.04 3.62 -8.24
N THR A 122 9.08 4.43 -7.80
CA THR A 122 8.99 5.87 -8.14
C THR A 122 10.20 6.68 -7.67
N TYR A 123 10.87 6.20 -6.63
CA TYR A 123 12.15 6.69 -6.15
C TYR A 123 12.96 5.51 -5.57
N ASN A 124 14.28 5.68 -5.42
CA ASN A 124 15.19 4.61 -4.94
C ASN A 124 15.30 3.37 -5.85
N GLY A 125 14.66 3.37 -7.02
CA GLY A 125 14.91 2.41 -8.11
C GLY A 125 15.93 2.92 -9.12
N THR A 126 16.33 2.03 -10.04
CA THR A 126 17.27 2.33 -11.12
C THR A 126 16.60 2.03 -12.46
N PHE A 127 16.41 3.05 -13.30
CA PHE A 127 15.86 2.85 -14.64
C PHE A 127 16.80 2.00 -15.52
N TRP A 128 16.28 1.52 -16.64
CA TRP A 128 17.01 0.67 -17.59
C TRP A 128 18.25 1.35 -18.21
N ASP A 129 18.32 2.67 -18.14
CA ASP A 129 19.46 3.47 -18.59
C ASP A 129 20.52 3.72 -17.50
N GLY A 130 20.33 3.14 -16.32
CA GLY A 130 21.21 3.30 -15.16
C GLY A 130 20.96 4.56 -14.33
N SER A 131 20.00 5.41 -14.71
CA SER A 131 19.63 6.59 -13.93
C SER A 131 18.83 6.21 -12.68
N ILE A 132 19.00 6.99 -11.61
CA ILE A 132 18.24 6.81 -10.37
C ILE A 132 16.87 7.47 -10.51
N THR A 133 15.86 6.79 -10.01
CA THR A 133 14.49 7.32 -9.92
C THR A 133 14.38 8.31 -8.76
N TYR A 134 13.77 9.47 -9.05
CA TYR A 134 13.54 10.54 -8.08
C TYR A 134 12.04 10.81 -7.92
N GLY A 135 11.57 10.91 -6.68
CA GLY A 135 10.16 10.94 -6.33
C GLY A 135 9.49 12.32 -6.40
N GLY A 136 8.34 12.39 -5.75
CA GLY A 136 7.39 13.49 -5.77
C GLY A 136 7.75 14.70 -4.92
N TYR A 137 8.82 14.65 -4.11
CA TYR A 137 9.31 15.83 -3.38
C TYR A 137 10.11 16.76 -4.31
N SER A 138 9.53 17.04 -5.47
CA SER A 138 10.09 17.83 -6.56
C SER A 138 8.99 18.57 -7.31
N LYS A 139 9.34 19.56 -8.13
CA LYS A 139 8.36 20.39 -8.83
C LYS A 139 7.68 19.71 -10.03
N LEU A 140 8.31 18.68 -10.59
CA LEU A 140 7.92 18.07 -11.87
C LEU A 140 8.27 16.59 -11.88
N LEU A 141 7.43 15.79 -12.54
CA LEU A 141 7.66 14.37 -12.81
C LEU A 141 7.43 14.08 -14.30
N VAL A 142 8.25 13.20 -14.87
CA VAL A 142 7.97 12.58 -16.18
C VAL A 142 7.72 11.10 -15.94
N ALA A 143 6.52 10.64 -16.27
CA ALA A 143 6.07 9.27 -16.00
C ALA A 143 5.55 8.62 -17.27
N ASN A 144 5.77 7.32 -17.42
CA ASN A 144 5.16 6.57 -18.51
C ASN A 144 3.65 6.46 -18.27
N LYS A 145 2.84 6.65 -19.31
CA LYS A 145 1.37 6.65 -19.24
C LYS A 145 0.79 5.40 -18.55
N ARG A 146 1.48 4.26 -18.58
CA ARG A 146 1.06 3.01 -17.93
C ARG A 146 0.96 3.12 -16.41
N PHE A 147 1.78 3.97 -15.79
CA PHE A 147 1.87 4.13 -14.33
C PHE A 147 1.20 5.41 -13.84
N VAL A 148 0.39 6.05 -14.70
CA VAL A 148 -0.33 7.27 -14.40
C VAL A 148 -1.81 6.94 -14.28
N VAL A 149 -2.43 7.33 -13.18
CA VAL A 149 -3.86 7.14 -12.94
C VAL A 149 -4.59 8.48 -13.00
N ARG A 150 -5.80 8.50 -13.54
CA ARG A 150 -6.65 9.70 -13.51
C ARG A 150 -7.22 9.92 -12.11
N VAL A 151 -7.18 11.15 -11.63
CA VAL A 151 -7.87 11.54 -10.39
C VAL A 151 -9.29 12.00 -10.75
N PRO A 152 -10.36 11.41 -10.18
CA PRO A 152 -11.74 11.81 -10.46
C PRO A 152 -11.98 13.30 -10.17
N GLU A 153 -12.81 13.97 -10.98
CA GLU A 153 -13.03 15.43 -10.86
C GLU A 153 -13.53 15.87 -9.47
N GLY A 154 -14.36 15.05 -8.82
CA GLY A 154 -14.91 15.31 -7.49
C GLY A 154 -13.98 14.97 -6.33
N LEU A 155 -12.79 14.41 -6.59
CA LEU A 155 -11.80 14.07 -5.56
C LEU A 155 -10.71 15.14 -5.50
N PRO A 156 -10.57 15.88 -4.38
CA PRO A 156 -9.48 16.85 -4.20
C PRO A 156 -8.10 16.18 -4.36
N LEU A 157 -7.15 16.87 -5.01
CA LEU A 157 -5.85 16.28 -5.35
C LEU A 157 -4.99 15.99 -4.12
N ASP A 158 -5.07 16.82 -3.09
CA ASP A 158 -4.44 16.62 -1.79
C ASP A 158 -5.01 15.39 -1.07
N ALA A 159 -6.32 15.20 -1.09
CA ALA A 159 -6.99 14.02 -0.54
C ALA A 159 -6.74 12.74 -1.36
N ALA A 160 -6.52 12.87 -2.67
CA ALA A 160 -6.22 11.75 -3.56
C ALA A 160 -4.81 11.20 -3.37
N ALA A 161 -3.83 12.05 -3.03
CA ALA A 161 -2.42 11.67 -2.92
C ALA A 161 -2.19 10.45 -2.00
N PRO A 162 -2.66 10.44 -0.73
CA PRO A 162 -2.48 9.28 0.16
C PRO A 162 -3.16 8.00 -0.32
N LEU A 163 -4.16 8.10 -1.20
CA LEU A 163 -4.83 6.91 -1.72
C LEU A 163 -3.96 6.12 -2.71
N LEU A 164 -2.94 6.76 -3.29
CA LEU A 164 -2.01 6.14 -4.25
C LEU A 164 -1.02 5.18 -3.59
N CYS A 165 -0.90 5.19 -2.26
CA CYS A 165 -0.16 4.19 -1.49
C CYS A 165 -1.07 3.55 -0.43
N ALA A 166 -1.39 4.25 0.66
CA ALA A 166 -2.22 3.68 1.74
C ALA A 166 -3.60 3.20 1.26
N GLY A 167 -4.22 3.95 0.33
CA GLY A 167 -5.50 3.59 -0.27
C GLY A 167 -5.46 2.24 -0.98
N ILE A 168 -4.59 2.10 -1.97
CA ILE A 168 -4.49 0.86 -2.76
C ILE A 168 -3.99 -0.32 -1.93
N THR A 169 -3.08 -0.10 -0.97
CA THR A 169 -2.57 -1.14 -0.05
C THR A 169 -3.68 -1.76 0.80
N VAL A 170 -4.66 -0.95 1.22
CA VAL A 170 -5.85 -1.44 1.93
C VAL A 170 -6.89 -2.01 0.97
N PHE A 171 -7.16 -1.32 -0.14
CA PHE A 171 -8.25 -1.67 -1.06
C PHE A 171 -7.99 -2.99 -1.81
N SER A 172 -6.75 -3.23 -2.25
CA SER A 172 -6.36 -4.43 -3.00
C SER A 172 -6.71 -5.75 -2.29
N PRO A 173 -6.26 -6.00 -1.04
CA PRO A 173 -6.64 -7.21 -0.32
C PRO A 173 -8.13 -7.27 0.01
N MET A 174 -8.78 -6.14 0.30
CA MET A 174 -10.23 -6.12 0.50
C MET A 174 -10.98 -6.61 -0.74
N LYS A 175 -10.56 -6.18 -1.93
CA LYS A 175 -11.10 -6.66 -3.21
C LYS A 175 -10.78 -8.14 -3.41
N LYS A 176 -9.51 -8.55 -3.25
CA LYS A 176 -9.04 -9.93 -3.45
C LYS A 176 -9.80 -10.95 -2.59
N HIS A 177 -10.08 -10.60 -1.34
CA HIS A 177 -10.76 -11.48 -0.38
C HIS A 177 -12.26 -11.23 -0.27
N ASN A 178 -12.85 -10.46 -1.20
CA ASN A 178 -14.28 -10.15 -1.24
C ASN A 178 -14.81 -9.56 0.09
N MET A 179 -14.04 -8.66 0.71
CA MET A 179 -14.36 -7.98 1.96
C MET A 179 -15.36 -6.83 1.78
N HIS A 180 -16.48 -7.08 1.12
CA HIS A 180 -17.51 -6.07 0.81
C HIS A 180 -18.93 -6.52 1.20
N ARG A 181 -19.04 -7.66 1.90
CA ARG A 181 -20.33 -8.22 2.30
C ARG A 181 -20.83 -7.49 3.55
N ALA A 182 -21.88 -6.69 3.39
CA ALA A 182 -22.49 -5.93 4.49
C ALA A 182 -22.81 -6.83 5.70
N GLY A 183 -22.57 -6.32 6.91
CA GLY A 183 -22.78 -7.05 8.17
C GLY A 183 -21.65 -8.01 8.55
N LYS A 184 -20.63 -8.21 7.71
CA LYS A 184 -19.38 -8.87 8.10
C LYS A 184 -18.54 -7.97 9.00
N LYS A 185 -17.73 -8.57 9.86
CA LYS A 185 -16.91 -7.86 10.86
C LYS A 185 -15.45 -7.76 10.42
N LEU A 186 -14.90 -6.54 10.43
CA LEU A 186 -13.52 -6.22 10.11
C LEU A 186 -12.80 -5.74 11.38
N GLY A 187 -11.69 -6.41 11.73
CA GLY A 187 -10.70 -5.88 12.66
C GLY A 187 -9.66 -5.04 11.93
N VAL A 188 -9.27 -3.91 12.51
CA VAL A 188 -8.14 -3.10 12.04
C VAL A 188 -7.13 -3.00 13.18
N VAL A 189 -5.96 -3.63 13.03
CA VAL A 189 -4.89 -3.57 14.04
C VAL A 189 -4.00 -2.37 13.76
N GLY A 190 -3.93 -1.46 14.73
CA GLY A 190 -3.24 -0.18 14.59
C GLY A 190 -4.08 0.89 13.88
N LEU A 191 -3.98 2.14 14.36
CA LEU A 191 -4.70 3.28 13.79
C LEU A 191 -3.72 4.36 13.30
N GLY A 192 -2.92 4.02 12.29
CA GLY A 192 -1.97 4.91 11.61
C GLY A 192 -2.46 5.37 10.24
N GLY A 193 -1.51 5.59 9.31
CA GLY A 193 -1.81 5.93 7.91
C GLY A 193 -2.69 4.89 7.21
N LEU A 194 -2.29 3.62 7.23
CA LEU A 194 -3.09 2.54 6.65
C LEU A 194 -4.35 2.27 7.49
N GLY A 195 -4.22 2.24 8.82
CA GLY A 195 -5.32 1.92 9.74
C GLY A 195 -6.54 2.84 9.58
N HIS A 196 -6.35 4.16 9.51
CA HIS A 196 -7.47 5.09 9.35
C HIS A 196 -8.16 4.95 7.97
N VAL A 197 -7.39 4.62 6.93
CA VAL A 197 -7.91 4.34 5.58
C VAL A 197 -8.69 3.01 5.58
N ALA A 198 -8.20 1.98 6.26
CA ALA A 198 -8.90 0.72 6.48
C ALA A 198 -10.25 0.89 7.18
N VAL A 199 -10.32 1.74 8.21
CA VAL A 199 -11.60 2.07 8.87
C VAL A 199 -12.55 2.73 7.86
N LYS A 200 -12.09 3.75 7.13
CA LYS A 200 -12.91 4.45 6.13
C LYS A 200 -13.46 3.51 5.05
N PHE A 201 -12.63 2.64 4.47
CA PHE A 201 -13.09 1.67 3.49
C PHE A 201 -14.04 0.64 4.10
N GLY A 202 -13.74 0.11 5.29
CA GLY A 202 -14.62 -0.83 5.98
C GLY A 202 -16.01 -0.25 6.22
N LYS A 203 -16.09 0.99 6.70
CA LYS A 203 -17.37 1.70 6.90
C LYS A 203 -18.09 1.97 5.58
N ALA A 204 -17.39 2.42 4.55
CA ALA A 204 -17.97 2.65 3.22
C ALA A 204 -18.54 1.38 2.58
N LEU A 205 -17.97 0.20 2.92
CA LEU A 205 -18.43 -1.11 2.44
C LEU A 205 -19.50 -1.76 3.34
N GLY A 206 -20.00 -1.04 4.36
CA GLY A 206 -21.05 -1.54 5.24
C GLY A 206 -20.60 -2.65 6.21
N LEU A 207 -19.30 -2.72 6.51
CA LEU A 207 -18.75 -3.63 7.51
C LEU A 207 -18.93 -3.05 8.92
N HIS A 208 -19.01 -3.94 9.90
CA HIS A 208 -18.84 -3.58 11.30
C HIS A 208 -17.34 -3.56 11.62
N VAL A 209 -16.80 -2.38 11.92
CA VAL A 209 -15.37 -2.15 12.07
C VAL A 209 -14.99 -2.07 13.55
N THR A 210 -14.08 -2.94 13.96
CA THR A 210 -13.45 -2.95 15.28
C THR A 210 -12.00 -2.50 15.15
N VAL A 211 -11.63 -1.38 15.77
CA VAL A 211 -10.22 -0.95 15.86
C VAL A 211 -9.56 -1.62 17.05
N ILE A 212 -8.37 -2.18 16.83
CA ILE A 212 -7.59 -2.90 17.84
C ILE A 212 -6.30 -2.12 18.08
N SER A 213 -6.06 -1.71 19.33
CA SER A 213 -4.95 -0.83 19.70
C SER A 213 -4.34 -1.22 21.04
N THR A 214 -3.08 -0.87 21.27
CA THR A 214 -2.37 -1.09 22.55
C THR A 214 -2.71 -0.04 23.61
N SER A 215 -3.23 1.12 23.21
CA SER A 215 -3.59 2.23 24.11
C SER A 215 -4.91 2.89 23.71
N ARG A 216 -5.57 3.54 24.67
CA ARG A 216 -6.85 4.28 24.48
C ARG A 216 -6.70 5.63 23.79
N SER A 217 -5.48 6.10 23.54
CA SER A 217 -5.22 7.45 23.02
C SER A 217 -5.93 7.77 21.70
N LYS A 218 -6.25 6.74 20.92
CA LYS A 218 -6.92 6.84 19.61
C LYS A 218 -8.37 6.35 19.61
N GLU A 219 -8.95 6.10 20.78
CA GLU A 219 -10.34 5.61 20.91
C GLU A 219 -11.34 6.64 20.36
N GLU A 220 -11.21 7.91 20.76
CA GLU A 220 -12.08 8.98 20.28
C GLU A 220 -11.94 9.22 18.76
N GLU A 221 -10.71 9.17 18.24
CA GLU A 221 -10.48 9.27 16.80
C GLU A 221 -11.13 8.11 16.05
N ALA A 222 -10.98 6.89 16.55
CA ALA A 222 -11.57 5.69 15.95
C ALA A 222 -13.09 5.77 15.92
N THR A 223 -13.74 6.06 17.04
CA THR A 223 -15.20 5.96 17.17
C THR A 223 -15.91 7.22 16.68
N ASN A 224 -15.52 8.40 17.15
CA ASN A 224 -16.26 9.64 16.88
C ASN A 224 -15.89 10.24 15.52
N ARG A 225 -14.60 10.22 15.14
CA ARG A 225 -14.14 10.85 13.90
C ARG A 225 -14.17 9.91 12.70
N LEU A 226 -13.73 8.67 12.87
CA LEU A 226 -13.66 7.68 11.78
C LEU A 226 -14.89 6.78 11.69
N GLY A 227 -15.71 6.72 12.74
CA GLY A 227 -16.97 5.97 12.76
C GLY A 227 -16.79 4.47 12.95
N ALA A 228 -15.70 4.02 13.57
CA ALA A 228 -15.56 2.62 13.99
C ALA A 228 -16.67 2.24 14.99
N ASP A 229 -17.21 1.03 14.86
CA ASP A 229 -18.32 0.54 15.69
C ASP A 229 -17.84 0.08 17.08
N GLN A 230 -16.57 -0.32 17.17
CA GLN A 230 -15.98 -0.80 18.41
C GLN A 230 -14.49 -0.45 18.48
N PHE A 231 -14.00 -0.22 19.70
CA PHE A 231 -12.58 -0.09 20.01
C PHE A 231 -12.18 -1.18 21.00
N LEU A 232 -11.06 -1.86 20.74
CA LEU A 232 -10.57 -3.00 21.50
C LEU A 232 -9.14 -2.73 21.97
N LEU A 233 -8.92 -2.82 23.28
CA LEU A 233 -7.56 -2.80 23.83
C LEU A 233 -6.93 -4.19 23.72
N SER A 234 -5.88 -4.33 22.93
CA SER A 234 -5.13 -5.59 22.80
C SER A 234 -4.43 -5.98 24.10
N SER A 235 -4.19 -5.03 24.99
CA SER A 235 -3.62 -5.22 26.33
C SER A 235 -4.64 -5.64 27.39
N ASP A 236 -5.95 -5.67 27.07
CA ASP A 236 -7.02 -6.10 27.98
C ASP A 236 -7.48 -7.53 27.63
N PRO A 237 -7.07 -8.56 28.39
CA PRO A 237 -7.42 -9.95 28.10
C PRO A 237 -8.92 -10.22 28.15
N SER A 238 -9.68 -9.47 28.95
CA SER A 238 -11.12 -9.66 29.08
C SER A 238 -11.86 -9.22 27.81
N GLN A 239 -11.44 -8.08 27.25
CA GLN A 239 -11.93 -7.57 25.98
C GLN A 239 -11.54 -8.47 24.81
N MET A 240 -10.27 -8.89 24.75
CA MET A 240 -9.80 -9.81 23.70
C MET A 240 -10.59 -11.13 23.72
N LYS A 241 -10.83 -11.69 24.92
CA LYS A 241 -11.62 -12.92 25.09
C LYS A 241 -13.07 -12.75 24.67
N SER A 242 -13.71 -11.61 24.96
CA SER A 242 -15.10 -11.36 24.56
C SER A 242 -15.30 -11.23 23.06
N CYS A 243 -14.22 -10.92 22.32
CA CYS A 243 -14.21 -10.79 20.87
C CYS A 243 -13.60 -12.02 20.15
N ALA A 244 -13.29 -13.10 20.86
CA ALA A 244 -12.75 -14.32 20.29
C ALA A 244 -13.70 -14.91 19.22
N ARG A 245 -13.14 -15.31 18.07
CA ARG A 245 -13.89 -15.89 16.94
C ARG A 245 -15.05 -15.02 16.43
N THR A 246 -14.94 -13.70 16.50
CA THR A 246 -16.01 -12.79 16.04
C THR A 246 -15.73 -12.12 14.70
N LEU A 247 -14.47 -11.95 14.32
CA LEU A 247 -14.08 -11.18 13.14
C LEU A 247 -14.01 -12.06 11.89
N ASP A 248 -14.57 -11.59 10.78
CA ASP A 248 -14.47 -12.28 9.49
C ASP A 248 -13.14 -11.94 8.80
N TYR A 249 -12.66 -10.70 8.98
CA TYR A 249 -11.44 -10.19 8.39
C TYR A 249 -10.63 -9.42 9.43
N ILE A 250 -9.31 -9.45 9.31
CA ILE A 250 -8.40 -8.55 10.03
C ILE A 250 -7.42 -7.96 9.03
N LEU A 251 -7.31 -6.63 9.02
CA LEU A 251 -6.24 -5.90 8.36
C LEU A 251 -5.27 -5.41 9.43
N ASP A 252 -4.04 -5.93 9.39
CA ASP A 252 -2.99 -5.59 10.33
C ASP A 252 -2.05 -4.54 9.74
N THR A 253 -2.04 -3.35 10.34
CA THR A 253 -1.32 -2.18 9.82
C THR A 253 -0.13 -1.78 10.70
N VAL A 254 0.25 -2.61 11.67
CA VAL A 254 1.31 -2.32 12.62
C VAL A 254 2.68 -2.48 11.97
N SER A 255 3.48 -1.42 11.97
CA SER A 255 4.81 -1.38 11.35
C SER A 255 5.95 -1.82 12.28
N VAL A 256 5.63 -2.53 13.37
CA VAL A 256 6.60 -3.06 14.33
C VAL A 256 6.22 -4.49 14.70
N SER A 257 7.21 -5.29 15.10
CA SER A 257 6.97 -6.68 15.47
C SER A 257 6.05 -6.77 16.69
N HIS A 258 5.08 -7.66 16.62
CA HIS A 258 4.10 -7.90 17.67
C HIS A 258 3.53 -9.33 17.56
N SER A 259 2.86 -9.80 18.62
CA SER A 259 2.34 -11.18 18.67
C SER A 259 1.07 -11.33 17.83
N LEU A 260 1.11 -12.26 16.86
CA LEU A 260 -0.04 -12.60 16.04
C LEU A 260 -1.06 -13.52 16.73
N GLY A 261 -0.66 -14.24 17.80
CA GLY A 261 -1.51 -15.23 18.47
C GLY A 261 -2.85 -14.64 18.95
N PRO A 262 -2.84 -13.60 19.81
CA PRO A 262 -4.07 -12.96 20.27
C PRO A 262 -4.91 -12.36 19.13
N ILE A 263 -4.28 -11.92 18.03
CA ILE A 263 -4.97 -11.38 16.86
C ILE A 263 -5.70 -12.49 16.09
N LEU A 264 -5.03 -13.63 15.89
CA LEU A 264 -5.60 -14.81 15.23
C LEU A 264 -6.78 -15.41 16.01
N ASP A 265 -6.77 -15.32 17.34
CA ASP A 265 -7.87 -15.80 18.19
C ASP A 265 -9.17 -14.99 18.01
N LEU A 266 -9.09 -13.75 17.52
CA LEU A 266 -10.26 -12.93 17.20
C LEU A 266 -10.95 -13.37 15.89
N LEU A 267 -10.24 -14.05 15.00
CA LEU A 267 -10.79 -14.49 13.71
C LEU A 267 -11.72 -15.68 13.85
N LYS A 268 -12.88 -15.61 13.20
CA LYS A 268 -13.74 -16.77 12.94
C LYS A 268 -12.95 -17.90 12.26
N VAL A 269 -13.49 -19.11 12.34
CA VAL A 269 -13.03 -20.21 11.48
C VAL A 269 -13.18 -19.78 10.02
N ARG A 270 -12.12 -19.98 9.22
CA ARG A 270 -11.95 -19.49 7.84
C ARG A 270 -11.94 -17.96 7.71
N GLY A 271 -11.66 -17.24 8.80
CA GLY A 271 -11.40 -15.80 8.77
C GLY A 271 -10.09 -15.48 8.03
N THR A 272 -9.96 -14.26 7.54
CA THR A 272 -8.78 -13.81 6.78
C THR A 272 -7.99 -12.78 7.59
N LEU A 273 -6.71 -13.07 7.87
CA LEU A 273 -5.73 -12.08 8.31
C LEU A 273 -4.95 -11.59 7.09
N VAL A 274 -4.79 -10.27 6.94
CA VAL A 274 -3.90 -9.66 5.95
C VAL A 274 -2.90 -8.77 6.69
N LEU A 275 -1.62 -9.10 6.54
CA LEU A 275 -0.51 -8.29 7.05
C LEU A 275 -0.17 -7.21 6.03
N LEU A 276 -0.30 -5.94 6.43
CA LEU A 276 0.01 -4.76 5.61
C LEU A 276 1.15 -3.93 6.19
N GLY A 277 1.47 -4.11 7.47
CA GLY A 277 2.65 -3.52 8.09
C GLY A 277 3.95 -4.16 7.60
N ALA A 278 5.01 -3.36 7.52
CA ALA A 278 6.36 -3.80 7.19
C ALA A 278 7.28 -3.58 8.43
N PRO A 279 7.27 -4.51 9.40
CA PRO A 279 8.17 -4.43 10.55
C PRO A 279 9.62 -4.69 10.13
N ASP A 280 10.57 -4.06 10.83
CA ASP A 280 12.00 -4.28 10.61
C ASP A 280 12.43 -5.69 11.09
N ASP A 281 11.84 -6.16 12.18
CA ASP A 281 12.10 -7.48 12.76
C ASP A 281 11.11 -8.54 12.25
N PRO A 282 11.55 -9.80 12.04
CA PRO A 282 10.66 -10.92 11.77
C PRO A 282 9.56 -11.07 12.83
N MET A 283 8.40 -11.57 12.41
CA MET A 283 7.29 -11.89 13.31
C MET A 283 7.20 -13.39 13.56
N GLU A 284 6.87 -13.77 14.79
CA GLU A 284 6.57 -15.15 15.15
C GLU A 284 5.19 -15.55 14.61
N LEU A 285 5.12 -16.71 13.95
CA LEU A 285 3.89 -17.25 13.38
C LEU A 285 3.37 -18.43 14.21
N PRO A 286 2.32 -18.27 15.02
CA PRO A 286 1.77 -19.37 15.80
C PRO A 286 0.98 -20.33 14.91
N SER A 287 1.44 -21.57 14.80
CA SER A 287 0.88 -22.56 13.87
C SER A 287 -0.48 -23.12 14.30
N LEU A 288 -0.73 -23.29 15.60
CA LEU A 288 -1.97 -23.90 16.11
C LEU A 288 -3.22 -23.05 15.80
N PRO A 289 -3.25 -21.72 16.03
CA PRO A 289 -4.39 -20.89 15.64
C PRO A 289 -4.69 -20.95 14.13
N LEU A 290 -3.66 -21.09 13.28
CA LEU A 290 -3.83 -21.24 11.83
C LEU A 290 -4.41 -22.60 11.47
N LEU A 291 -3.86 -23.68 12.03
CA LEU A 291 -4.32 -25.04 11.78
C LEU A 291 -5.80 -25.20 12.14
N PHE A 292 -6.18 -24.82 13.37
CA PHE A 292 -7.56 -24.93 13.84
C PHE A 292 -8.48 -23.82 13.28
N GLY A 293 -7.91 -22.69 12.85
CA GLY A 293 -8.62 -21.56 12.27
C GLY A 293 -9.00 -21.76 10.80
N ASN A 294 -8.15 -22.41 9.99
CA ASN A 294 -8.40 -22.60 8.55
C ASN A 294 -9.48 -23.64 8.23
N GLY A 295 -10.03 -24.31 9.24
CA GLY A 295 -11.05 -25.34 9.05
C GLY A 295 -10.50 -26.64 8.46
N HIS A 296 -9.18 -26.84 8.46
CA HIS A 296 -8.56 -28.17 8.35
C HIS A 296 -8.75 -28.89 9.69
N SER A 297 -9.98 -29.34 9.93
CA SER A 297 -10.28 -30.14 11.11
C SER A 297 -9.92 -31.58 10.82
N LEU A 298 -9.12 -32.18 11.71
CA LEU A 298 -8.85 -33.62 11.78
C LEU A 298 -10.11 -34.47 12.00
N ASN A 299 -11.31 -33.88 12.06
CA ASN A 299 -12.57 -34.53 12.41
C ASN A 299 -13.76 -34.09 11.53
N LYS A 300 -13.52 -33.74 10.25
CA LYS A 300 -14.64 -33.57 9.32
C LYS A 300 -15.17 -34.94 8.91
N ILE A 301 -16.16 -35.44 9.64
CA ILE A 301 -16.66 -36.80 9.51
C ILE A 301 -17.03 -37.16 8.06
N GLN A 302 -17.72 -36.27 7.33
CA GLN A 302 -18.07 -36.51 5.93
C GLN A 302 -16.85 -36.65 5.00
N GLU A 303 -15.84 -35.79 5.14
CA GLU A 303 -14.61 -35.88 4.33
C GLU A 303 -13.78 -37.12 4.72
N GLN A 304 -13.87 -37.56 5.98
CA GLN A 304 -13.26 -38.82 6.43
C GLN A 304 -13.96 -40.02 5.81
N ASP A 305 -15.28 -40.05 5.79
CA ASP A 305 -16.06 -41.11 5.15
C ASP A 305 -15.75 -41.19 3.65
N GLU A 306 -15.75 -40.05 2.94
CA GLU A 306 -15.36 -39.97 1.52
C GLU A 306 -13.93 -40.47 1.28
N LEU A 307 -12.97 -40.10 2.13
CA LEU A 307 -11.59 -40.58 2.05
C LEU A 307 -11.51 -42.11 2.20
N MET A 308 -12.25 -42.68 3.16
CA MET A 308 -12.28 -44.12 3.37
C MET A 308 -12.88 -44.86 2.16
N GLU A 309 -13.92 -44.30 1.52
CA GLU A 309 -14.51 -44.86 0.30
C GLU A 309 -13.54 -44.85 -0.90
N HIS A 310 -12.70 -43.82 -1.03
CA HIS A 310 -11.75 -43.68 -2.15
C HIS A 310 -10.40 -44.39 -1.93
N SER A 311 -10.19 -45.01 -0.77
CA SER A 311 -8.92 -45.67 -0.41
C SER A 311 -8.86 -47.15 -0.83
N HIS A 312 -9.75 -47.59 -1.73
CA HIS A 312 -9.84 -48.95 -2.25
C HIS A 312 -9.24 -49.12 -3.65
#